data_AF-A0A7X7MHX2-F1
#
_entry.id   AF-A0A7X7MHX2-F1
#
_cell.length_a   1.000
_cell.length_b   1.000
_cell.length_c   1.000
_cell.angle_alpha   90.00
_cell.angle_beta   90.00
_cell.angle_gamma   90.00
#
_symmetry.space_group_name_H-M   'P 1'
#
loop_
_entity.id
_entity.type
_entity.pdbx_description
1 polymer ?
#
loop_
_entity_poly.entity_id
_entity_poly.type
_entity_poly.pdbx_seq_one_letter_code
_entity_poly.pdbx_strand_id
1 'polypeptide(L)'
;MMLELFDLRHGTIVNHHHGQEDATGLTLKVQGLADPRAEVTVNGLPAQRRGKVFSCPVKLTAQFNDLRVSARDNYGERQLNIRLVWDKQSCKRYNFFIDDHIFFLDDIAKQQPKSLFEHFYLRCLKDINRQFGTKFTLNIFYRNSRTNFTLKDFPERYRSEFQDNSDWLRLSFHAEAEFPDRPYQHATAAKLAADYDLVKGEIQRFAGAASFIEPIVLHWGMVPPDNLKVLTERGVKVLSGSFLNSLTYVGEKPSQETFADVGYFQDTDTGLYLRSQVNLYDFKHNLCWSKDQCVCNLFNQQEIPALLQPFFSPDCQSDTIGLASHEQYSFPYYDNYLPDHNDRLALAARLVSEQGYQPVFFAQGFLGNMAWE
;
A
#
# COMPACT_ATOMS: atom_id res chain seq x y z
N MET A 1 31.11 -15.13 16.06
CA MET A 1 29.87 -15.60 16.74
C MET A 1 28.69 -15.40 15.80
N MET A 2 28.01 -16.49 15.42
CA MET A 2 26.83 -16.46 14.54
C MET A 2 25.58 -16.18 15.39
N LEU A 3 24.73 -15.26 14.94
CA LEU A 3 23.39 -15.05 15.51
C LEU A 3 22.50 -14.42 14.43
N GLU A 4 21.49 -15.15 13.98
CA GLU A 4 20.59 -14.79 12.89
C GLU A 4 19.18 -15.30 13.20
N LEU A 5 18.15 -14.60 12.72
CA LEU A 5 16.74 -15.00 12.83
C LEU A 5 16.26 -15.59 11.49
N PHE A 6 15.32 -16.52 11.56
CA PHE A 6 14.57 -16.98 10.39
C PHE A 6 13.35 -16.09 10.19
N ASP A 7 13.17 -15.60 8.96
CA ASP A 7 11.97 -14.90 8.45
C ASP A 7 11.54 -13.61 9.18
N LEU A 8 12.15 -13.29 10.33
CA LEU A 8 11.90 -12.10 11.13
C LEU A 8 13.06 -11.10 11.00
N ARG A 9 12.70 -9.84 10.75
CA ARG A 9 13.60 -8.69 10.78
C ARG A 9 12.93 -7.50 11.47
N HIS A 10 13.70 -6.43 11.67
CA HIS A 10 13.15 -5.18 12.18
C HIS A 10 12.07 -4.66 11.22
N GLY A 11 10.86 -4.40 11.73
CA GLY A 11 9.73 -3.98 10.92
C GLY A 11 8.82 -5.10 10.42
N THR A 12 9.15 -6.38 10.66
CA THR A 12 8.30 -7.49 10.22
C THR A 12 6.91 -7.38 10.84
N ILE A 13 5.90 -7.49 9.97
CA ILE A 13 4.49 -7.52 10.35
C ILE A 13 4.06 -8.98 10.49
N VAL A 14 3.50 -9.32 11.65
CA VAL A 14 3.09 -10.67 12.01
C VAL A 14 1.61 -10.71 12.37
N ASN A 15 1.00 -11.87 12.15
CA ASN A 15 -0.42 -12.15 12.38
C ASN A 15 -0.61 -13.65 12.70
N HIS A 16 -1.85 -14.12 12.65
CA HIS A 16 -2.22 -15.53 12.86
C HIS A 16 -1.53 -16.54 11.92
N HIS A 17 -0.97 -16.14 10.77
CA HIS A 17 -0.15 -17.02 9.93
C HIS A 17 1.23 -17.34 10.54
N HIS A 18 1.68 -16.52 11.49
CA HIS A 18 3.02 -16.61 12.08
C HIS A 18 3.04 -17.27 13.46
N GLY A 19 1.87 -17.51 14.06
CA GLY A 19 1.74 -18.02 15.42
C GLY A 19 0.30 -18.28 15.84
N GLN A 20 0.09 -18.51 17.13
CA GLN A 20 -1.24 -18.74 17.68
C GLN A 20 -1.76 -17.48 18.35
N GLU A 21 -2.86 -16.93 17.82
CA GLU A 21 -3.52 -15.76 18.38
C GLU A 21 -4.67 -16.18 19.32
N ASP A 22 -4.70 -15.58 20.51
CA ASP A 22 -5.77 -15.72 21.50
C ASP A 22 -6.22 -14.34 22.02
N ALA A 23 -7.21 -14.31 22.92
CA ALA A 23 -7.75 -13.07 23.49
C ALA A 23 -6.73 -12.19 24.23
N THR A 24 -5.56 -12.74 24.56
CA THR A 24 -4.51 -12.09 25.37
C THR A 24 -3.22 -11.81 24.59
N GLY A 25 -3.08 -12.29 23.35
CA GLY A 25 -1.92 -11.98 22.51
C GLY A 25 -1.67 -12.95 21.35
N LEU A 26 -0.62 -12.67 20.58
CA LEU A 26 -0.10 -13.55 19.53
C LEU A 26 1.17 -14.26 20.03
N THR A 27 1.14 -15.59 20.13
CA THR A 27 2.32 -16.38 20.51
C THR A 27 3.04 -16.86 19.27
N LEU A 28 4.22 -16.29 19.01
CA LEU A 28 5.12 -16.66 17.93
C LEU A 28 6.13 -17.70 18.39
N LYS A 29 6.59 -18.53 17.44
CA LYS A 29 7.80 -19.33 17.63
C LYS A 29 8.98 -18.59 16.99
N VAL A 30 9.75 -17.87 17.79
CA VAL A 30 10.95 -17.19 17.31
C VAL A 30 12.03 -18.24 17.07
N GLN A 31 12.60 -18.27 15.85
CA GLN A 31 13.60 -19.26 15.45
C GLN A 31 14.78 -18.59 14.76
N GLY A 32 15.93 -19.25 14.81
CA GLY A 32 17.13 -18.75 14.17
C GLY A 32 18.34 -19.66 14.35
N LEU A 33 19.49 -19.15 13.94
CA LEU A 33 20.80 -19.80 14.08
C LEU A 33 21.64 -19.09 15.12
N ALA A 34 22.31 -19.85 15.97
CA ALA A 34 23.38 -19.37 16.82
C ALA A 34 24.49 -20.42 16.94
N ASP A 35 25.70 -19.99 17.35
CA ASP A 35 26.83 -20.91 17.59
C ASP A 35 26.41 -22.07 18.51
N PRO A 36 26.74 -23.36 18.21
CA PRO A 36 26.34 -24.51 19.01
C PRO A 36 26.60 -24.39 20.50
N ARG A 37 27.69 -23.72 20.90
CA ARG A 37 28.13 -23.58 22.29
C ARG A 37 27.51 -22.39 23.01
N ALA A 38 26.83 -21.50 22.28
CA ALA A 38 26.22 -20.32 22.88
C ALA A 38 24.92 -20.66 23.62
N GLU A 39 24.78 -20.07 24.80
CA GLU A 39 23.51 -19.95 25.50
C GLU A 39 22.68 -18.87 24.82
N VAL A 40 21.48 -19.22 24.37
CA VAL A 40 20.59 -18.30 23.65
C VAL A 40 19.40 -17.95 24.52
N THR A 41 19.09 -16.65 24.61
CA THR A 41 17.87 -16.15 25.24
C THR A 41 17.08 -15.28 24.26
N VAL A 42 15.76 -15.28 24.39
CA VAL A 42 14.85 -14.39 23.68
C VAL A 42 14.01 -13.65 24.72
N ASN A 43 14.13 -12.32 24.78
CA ASN A 43 13.56 -11.50 25.84
C ASN A 43 13.90 -12.00 27.26
N GLY A 44 15.12 -12.51 27.44
CA GLY A 44 15.61 -13.08 28.70
C GLY A 44 15.14 -14.51 28.99
N LEU A 45 14.23 -15.06 28.19
CA LEU A 45 13.78 -16.45 28.32
C LEU A 45 14.78 -17.40 27.62
N PRO A 46 15.18 -18.52 28.23
CA PRO A 46 16.09 -19.46 27.60
C PRO A 46 15.45 -20.11 26.37
N ALA A 47 16.18 -20.15 25.25
CA ALA A 47 15.72 -20.80 24.03
C ALA A 47 16.03 -22.30 24.05
N GLN A 48 15.14 -23.09 23.44
CA GLN A 48 15.41 -24.50 23.15
C GLN A 48 16.45 -24.60 22.03
N ARG A 49 17.28 -25.65 22.05
CA ARG A 49 18.43 -25.80 21.16
C ARG A 49 18.42 -27.16 20.46
N ARG A 50 18.67 -27.16 19.15
CA ARG A 50 18.93 -28.36 18.34
C ARG A 50 20.10 -28.08 17.40
N GLY A 51 21.30 -28.44 17.85
CA GLY A 51 22.53 -28.09 17.14
C GLY A 51 22.70 -26.57 17.06
N LYS A 52 22.76 -26.02 15.85
CA LYS A 52 22.86 -24.57 15.62
C LYS A 52 21.52 -23.83 15.74
N VAL A 53 20.41 -24.55 15.60
CA VAL A 53 19.08 -23.94 15.60
C VAL A 53 18.62 -23.68 17.03
N PHE A 54 18.08 -22.49 17.27
CA PHE A 54 17.34 -22.19 18.49
C PHE A 54 15.86 -21.94 18.20
N SER A 55 15.02 -22.15 19.20
CA SER A 55 13.62 -21.72 19.16
C SER A 55 13.10 -21.31 20.53
N CYS A 56 12.32 -20.24 20.59
CA CYS A 56 11.69 -19.77 21.83
C CYS A 56 10.26 -19.27 21.55
N PRO A 57 9.24 -19.72 22.30
CA PRO A 57 7.92 -19.11 22.21
C PRO A 57 7.94 -17.72 22.83
N VAL A 58 7.42 -16.72 22.12
CA VAL A 58 7.32 -15.34 22.58
C VAL A 58 5.90 -14.84 22.34
N LYS A 59 5.29 -14.27 23.39
CA LYS A 59 3.96 -13.67 23.30
C LYS A 59 4.06 -12.17 23.03
N LEU A 60 3.40 -11.73 21.97
CA LEU A 60 3.22 -10.32 21.63
C LEU A 60 1.90 -9.84 22.22
N THR A 61 1.90 -8.66 22.83
CA THR A 61 0.75 -8.11 23.57
C THR A 61 0.42 -6.67 23.21
N ALA A 62 1.25 -6.01 22.40
CA ALA A 62 1.05 -4.65 21.92
C ALA A 62 1.12 -4.61 20.38
N GLN A 63 0.77 -3.49 19.76
CA GLN A 63 0.94 -3.33 18.31
C GLN A 63 2.42 -3.41 17.93
N PHE A 64 3.29 -2.78 18.72
CA PHE A 64 4.74 -2.80 18.52
C PHE A 64 5.43 -3.51 19.67
N ASN A 65 6.27 -4.50 19.36
CA ASN A 65 6.89 -5.36 20.37
C ASN A 65 8.40 -5.45 20.13
N ASP A 66 9.17 -5.12 21.16
CA ASP A 66 10.63 -5.29 21.13
C ASP A 66 11.00 -6.77 21.33
N LEU A 67 11.91 -7.25 20.48
CA LEU A 67 12.46 -8.58 20.53
C LEU A 67 13.98 -8.49 20.62
N ARG A 68 14.51 -8.94 21.76
CA ARG A 68 15.94 -9.05 22.02
C ARG A 68 16.34 -10.51 22.04
N VAL A 69 17.18 -10.90 21.08
CA VAL A 69 17.83 -12.21 21.05
C VAL A 69 19.28 -12.03 21.46
N SER A 70 19.72 -12.78 22.47
CA SER A 70 21.10 -12.73 22.94
C SER A 70 21.72 -14.12 22.86
N ALA A 71 22.93 -14.21 22.32
CA ALA A 71 23.73 -15.44 22.31
C ALA A 71 25.04 -15.16 23.03
N ARG A 72 25.34 -15.93 24.09
CA ARG A 72 26.54 -15.76 24.92
C ARG A 72 27.35 -17.05 24.96
N ASP A 73 28.66 -16.93 24.78
CA ASP A 73 29.62 -18.01 24.98
C ASP A 73 30.87 -17.51 25.73
N ASN A 74 31.89 -18.36 25.87
CA ASN A 74 33.13 -18.03 26.56
C ASN A 74 33.95 -16.90 25.92
N TYR A 75 33.61 -16.47 24.70
CA TYR A 75 34.30 -15.43 23.94
C TYR A 75 33.49 -14.11 23.87
N GLY A 76 32.29 -14.06 24.45
CA GLY A 76 31.51 -12.84 24.59
C GLY A 76 30.02 -13.03 24.37
N GLU A 77 29.34 -11.92 24.03
CA GLU A 77 27.90 -11.90 23.78
C GLU A 77 27.61 -11.16 22.47
N ARG A 78 26.72 -11.73 21.66
CA ARG A 78 26.12 -11.08 20.49
C ARG A 78 24.63 -10.89 20.70
N GLN A 79 24.11 -9.76 20.26
CA GLN A 79 22.69 -9.41 20.40
C GLN A 79 22.10 -9.01 19.06
N LEU A 80 20.84 -9.38 18.85
CA LEU A 80 19.96 -8.84 17.83
C LEU A 80 18.78 -8.18 18.53
N ASN A 81 18.52 -6.92 18.20
CA ASN A 81 17.36 -6.18 18.67
C ASN A 81 16.52 -5.83 17.45
N ILE A 82 15.33 -6.40 17.36
CA ILE A 82 14.34 -6.06 16.35
C ILE A 82 13.05 -5.63 17.02
N ARG A 83 12.18 -4.99 16.24
CA ARG A 83 10.84 -4.64 16.68
C ARG A 83 9.87 -5.21 15.67
N LEU A 84 8.89 -5.96 16.17
CA LEU A 84 7.84 -6.61 15.39
C LEU A 84 6.55 -5.81 15.48
N VAL A 85 5.74 -5.87 14.42
CA VAL A 85 4.41 -5.25 14.37
C VAL A 85 3.36 -6.34 14.34
N TRP A 86 2.42 -6.33 15.29
CA TRP A 86 1.31 -7.27 15.32
C TRP A 86 0.09 -6.69 14.60
N ASP A 87 -0.28 -7.30 13.47
CA ASP A 87 -1.56 -7.09 12.81
C ASP A 87 -2.64 -7.92 13.51
N LYS A 88 -3.10 -7.39 14.64
CA LYS A 88 -4.07 -8.01 15.54
C LYS A 88 -5.39 -8.30 14.83
N GLN A 89 -5.91 -9.50 15.01
CA GLN A 89 -7.16 -9.95 14.37
C GLN A 89 -7.12 -9.76 12.85
N SER A 90 -5.95 -9.96 12.24
CA SER A 90 -5.78 -9.86 10.79
C SER A 90 -6.82 -10.70 10.06
N CYS A 91 -7.38 -10.13 9.00
CA CYS A 91 -8.30 -10.78 8.10
C CYS A 91 -7.96 -10.41 6.66
N LYS A 92 -8.36 -11.30 5.73
CA LYS A 92 -8.22 -11.08 4.29
C LYS A 92 -8.87 -9.77 3.88
N ARG A 93 -8.09 -8.84 3.37
CA ARG A 93 -8.55 -7.50 2.96
C ARG A 93 -7.75 -6.94 1.79
N TYR A 94 -8.37 -6.06 1.03
CA TYR A 94 -7.72 -5.44 -0.12
C TYR A 94 -8.02 -3.96 -0.21
N ASN A 95 -7.08 -3.22 -0.79
CA ASN A 95 -7.25 -1.83 -1.18
C ASN A 95 -7.22 -1.73 -2.70
N PHE A 96 -8.04 -0.83 -3.26
CA PHE A 96 -8.00 -0.51 -4.69
C PHE A 96 -7.84 1.00 -4.87
N PHE A 97 -6.69 1.44 -5.33
CA PHE A 97 -6.50 2.83 -5.76
C PHE A 97 -6.41 2.93 -7.28
N ILE A 98 -6.75 4.10 -7.81
CA ILE A 98 -6.54 4.42 -9.21
C ILE A 98 -5.82 5.77 -9.28
N ASP A 99 -4.75 5.83 -10.05
CA ASP A 99 -3.85 6.96 -10.20
C ASP A 99 -4.25 7.89 -11.34
N ASP A 100 -3.57 9.03 -11.39
CA ASP A 100 -3.59 10.00 -12.48
C ASP A 100 -4.95 10.66 -12.77
N HIS A 101 -5.73 10.93 -11.72
CA HIS A 101 -7.04 11.52 -11.93
C HIS A 101 -7.00 13.01 -12.22
N ILE A 102 -7.56 13.37 -13.36
CA ILE A 102 -7.93 14.74 -13.71
C ILE A 102 -8.94 14.78 -14.87
N PHE A 103 -9.09 13.68 -15.63
CA PHE A 103 -9.88 13.63 -16.85
C PHE A 103 -11.38 13.65 -16.55
N PHE A 104 -11.89 12.78 -15.65
CA PHE A 104 -13.31 12.81 -15.31
C PHE A 104 -13.72 14.15 -14.68
N LEU A 105 -12.82 14.81 -13.95
CA LEU A 105 -13.08 16.11 -13.33
C LEU A 105 -13.24 17.19 -14.40
N ASP A 106 -12.31 17.24 -15.36
CA ASP A 106 -12.38 18.16 -16.50
C ASP A 106 -13.64 17.90 -17.34
N ASP A 107 -13.94 16.63 -17.64
CA ASP A 107 -15.12 16.24 -18.39
C ASP A 107 -16.44 16.62 -17.68
N ILE A 108 -16.56 16.36 -16.37
CA ILE A 108 -17.75 16.74 -15.59
C ILE A 108 -17.88 18.26 -15.48
N ALA A 109 -16.79 19.01 -15.32
CA ALA A 109 -16.85 20.47 -15.26
C ALA A 109 -17.38 21.07 -16.58
N LYS A 110 -17.02 20.49 -17.72
CA LYS A 110 -17.52 20.87 -19.05
C LYS A 110 -18.96 20.43 -19.30
N GLN A 111 -19.27 19.16 -19.02
CA GLN A 111 -20.55 18.54 -19.36
C GLN A 111 -21.67 18.92 -18.38
N GLN A 112 -21.32 19.25 -17.13
CA GLN A 112 -22.23 19.57 -16.04
C GLN A 112 -23.43 18.61 -15.92
N PRO A 113 -23.20 17.28 -15.83
CA PRO A 113 -24.27 16.31 -15.65
C PRO A 113 -25.09 16.59 -14.39
N LYS A 114 -26.30 16.01 -14.30
CA LYS A 114 -27.12 16.19 -13.10
C LYS A 114 -26.54 15.48 -11.89
N SER A 115 -25.86 14.36 -12.11
CA SER A 115 -25.16 13.56 -11.10
C SER A 115 -23.75 13.19 -11.56
N LEU A 116 -22.81 13.10 -10.61
CA LEU A 116 -21.47 12.55 -10.85
C LEU A 116 -21.51 11.19 -11.56
N PHE A 117 -22.48 10.35 -11.20
CA PHE A 117 -22.61 8.98 -11.68
C PHE A 117 -23.33 8.86 -13.04
N GLU A 118 -23.67 9.98 -13.69
CA GLU A 118 -24.00 10.00 -15.12
C GLU A 118 -22.74 9.93 -15.99
N HIS A 119 -21.57 10.33 -15.45
CA HIS A 119 -20.29 10.17 -16.11
C HIS A 119 -19.91 8.69 -16.20
N PHE A 120 -19.51 8.22 -17.38
CA PHE A 120 -19.31 6.78 -17.64
C PHE A 120 -18.29 6.13 -16.68
N TYR A 121 -17.23 6.86 -16.36
CA TYR A 121 -16.14 6.40 -15.51
C TYR A 121 -16.63 6.16 -14.06
N LEU A 122 -17.26 7.15 -13.44
CA LEU A 122 -17.78 7.02 -12.08
C LEU A 122 -18.97 6.04 -11.99
N ARG A 123 -19.78 5.93 -13.05
CA ARG A 123 -20.81 4.89 -13.14
C ARG A 123 -20.20 3.49 -13.07
N CYS A 124 -19.13 3.24 -13.82
CA CYS A 124 -18.43 1.96 -13.79
C CYS A 124 -17.91 1.62 -12.38
N LEU A 125 -17.24 2.57 -11.71
CA LEU A 125 -16.74 2.35 -10.34
C LEU A 125 -17.89 2.09 -9.35
N LYS A 126 -19.02 2.80 -9.49
CA LYS A 126 -20.22 2.57 -8.68
C LYS A 126 -20.82 1.19 -8.94
N ASP A 127 -20.83 0.71 -10.18
CA ASP A 127 -21.33 -0.62 -10.50
C ASP A 127 -20.43 -1.72 -9.90
N ILE A 128 -19.10 -1.54 -9.93
CA ILE A 128 -18.14 -2.45 -9.27
C ILE A 128 -18.35 -2.43 -7.74
N ASN A 129 -18.55 -1.26 -7.13
CA ASN A 129 -18.88 -1.15 -5.71
C ASN A 129 -20.18 -1.89 -5.37
N ARG A 130 -21.26 -1.69 -6.14
CA ARG A 130 -22.53 -2.36 -5.89
C ARG A 130 -22.46 -3.87 -6.01
N GLN A 131 -21.60 -4.39 -6.89
CA GLN A 131 -21.45 -5.83 -7.11
C GLN A 131 -20.55 -6.49 -6.06
N PHE A 132 -19.46 -5.85 -5.67
CA PHE A 132 -18.38 -6.48 -4.88
C PHE A 132 -18.04 -5.76 -3.57
N GLY A 133 -18.72 -4.66 -3.25
CA GLY A 133 -18.43 -3.80 -2.10
C GLY A 133 -17.16 -2.96 -2.25
N THR A 134 -16.48 -3.04 -3.41
CA THR A 134 -15.16 -2.43 -3.65
C THR A 134 -15.12 -0.97 -3.21
N LYS A 135 -14.06 -0.63 -2.47
CA LYS A 135 -13.75 0.74 -2.07
C LYS A 135 -12.61 1.26 -2.93
N PHE A 136 -12.76 2.48 -3.45
CA PHE A 136 -11.83 3.12 -4.35
C PHE A 136 -11.23 4.37 -3.74
N THR A 137 -9.90 4.48 -3.84
CA THR A 137 -9.18 5.74 -3.66
C THR A 137 -8.79 6.28 -5.03
N LEU A 138 -9.24 7.48 -5.38
CA LEU A 138 -8.88 8.16 -6.62
C LEU A 138 -7.80 9.19 -6.32
N ASN A 139 -6.58 8.97 -6.82
CA ASN A 139 -5.46 9.88 -6.58
C ASN A 139 -5.47 10.98 -7.65
N ILE A 140 -5.61 12.22 -7.19
CA ILE A 140 -5.96 13.40 -7.98
C ILE A 140 -4.73 14.28 -8.26
N PHE A 141 -4.64 14.81 -9.48
CA PHE A 141 -3.76 15.92 -9.84
C PHE A 141 -4.42 17.28 -9.60
N TYR A 142 -3.62 18.32 -9.35
CA TYR A 142 -4.15 19.69 -9.30
C TYR A 142 -4.53 20.23 -10.70
N ARG A 143 -3.74 19.90 -11.74
CA ARG A 143 -3.92 20.44 -13.10
C ARG A 143 -3.97 19.36 -14.17
N ASN A 144 -4.73 19.64 -15.23
CA ASN A 144 -4.70 18.84 -16.44
C ASN A 144 -3.51 19.28 -17.30
N SER A 145 -2.65 18.36 -17.70
CA SER A 145 -1.51 18.66 -18.57
C SER A 145 -1.91 18.88 -20.04
N ARG A 146 -3.14 18.50 -20.43
CA ARG A 146 -3.65 18.57 -21.81
C ARG A 146 -4.59 19.74 -22.07
N THR A 147 -5.10 20.38 -21.01
CA THR A 147 -6.06 21.49 -21.10
C THR A 147 -5.67 22.59 -20.11
N ASN A 148 -6.41 23.70 -20.07
CA ASN A 148 -6.20 24.73 -19.05
C ASN A 148 -6.95 24.43 -17.74
N PHE A 149 -7.57 23.25 -17.61
CA PHE A 149 -8.36 22.88 -16.45
C PHE A 149 -7.49 22.68 -15.20
N THR A 150 -7.96 23.21 -14.09
CA THR A 150 -7.43 22.96 -12.75
C THR A 150 -8.55 22.62 -11.79
N LEU A 151 -8.23 22.07 -10.61
CA LEU A 151 -9.26 21.76 -9.60
C LEU A 151 -10.09 22.99 -9.17
N LYS A 152 -9.57 24.21 -9.33
CA LYS A 152 -10.33 25.45 -9.07
C LYS A 152 -11.56 25.59 -9.96
N ASP A 153 -11.50 25.04 -11.17
CA ASP A 153 -12.57 25.10 -12.16
C ASP A 153 -13.68 24.06 -11.86
N PHE A 154 -13.43 23.09 -10.96
CA PHE A 154 -14.40 22.08 -10.61
C PHE A 154 -15.50 22.65 -9.67
N PRO A 155 -16.79 22.47 -9.99
CA PRO A 155 -17.88 23.10 -9.26
C PRO A 155 -18.21 22.37 -7.95
N GLU A 156 -18.67 23.12 -6.94
CA GLU A 156 -19.04 22.57 -5.62
C GLU A 156 -20.44 21.93 -5.59
N ARG A 157 -21.20 22.00 -6.70
CA ARG A 157 -22.57 21.48 -6.78
C ARG A 157 -22.67 19.97 -6.55
N TYR A 158 -21.57 19.23 -6.72
CA TYR A 158 -21.49 17.77 -6.53
C TYR A 158 -21.00 17.38 -5.13
N ARG A 159 -20.76 18.36 -4.25
CA ARG A 159 -20.17 18.13 -2.92
C ARG A 159 -20.95 17.11 -2.10
N SER A 160 -22.27 17.20 -2.07
CA SER A 160 -23.10 16.23 -1.33
C SER A 160 -22.97 14.82 -1.89
N GLU A 161 -22.92 14.63 -3.22
CA GLU A 161 -22.76 13.31 -3.82
C GLU A 161 -21.42 12.66 -3.44
N PHE A 162 -20.33 13.42 -3.40
CA PHE A 162 -19.06 12.91 -2.90
C PHE A 162 -19.12 12.52 -1.42
N GLN A 163 -19.77 13.34 -0.58
CA GLN A 163 -19.88 13.06 0.85
C GLN A 163 -20.75 11.82 1.11
N ASP A 164 -21.88 11.71 0.41
CA ASP A 164 -22.84 10.61 0.53
C ASP A 164 -22.25 9.26 0.09
N ASN A 165 -21.16 9.27 -0.68
CA ASN A 165 -20.47 8.08 -1.17
C ASN A 165 -19.08 7.90 -0.56
N SER A 166 -18.73 8.69 0.46
CA SER A 166 -17.40 8.69 1.06
C SER A 166 -17.06 7.41 1.85
N ASP A 167 -18.01 6.53 2.10
CA ASP A 167 -17.76 5.23 2.72
C ASP A 167 -17.05 4.24 1.77
N TRP A 168 -17.19 4.45 0.46
CA TRP A 168 -16.57 3.60 -0.58
C TRP A 168 -15.76 4.36 -1.63
N LEU A 169 -15.99 5.66 -1.85
CA LEU A 169 -15.26 6.48 -2.82
C LEU A 169 -14.53 7.63 -2.11
N ARG A 170 -13.20 7.60 -2.12
CA ARG A 170 -12.35 8.64 -1.54
C ARG A 170 -11.45 9.25 -2.59
N LEU A 171 -11.11 10.52 -2.40
CA LEU A 171 -10.17 11.27 -3.23
C LEU A 171 -8.90 11.53 -2.43
N SER A 172 -7.75 11.46 -3.08
CA SER A 172 -6.47 11.70 -2.43
C SER A 172 -5.52 12.54 -3.29
N PHE A 173 -4.43 12.98 -2.68
CA PHE A 173 -3.35 13.70 -3.35
C PHE A 173 -2.48 12.75 -4.17
N HIS A 174 -2.21 13.07 -5.43
CA HIS A 174 -1.22 12.35 -6.24
C HIS A 174 0.02 13.20 -6.57
N ALA A 175 -0.20 14.37 -7.17
CA ALA A 175 0.80 15.41 -7.42
C ALA A 175 0.13 16.72 -7.86
N GLU A 176 0.92 17.75 -8.17
CA GLU A 176 0.41 18.94 -8.87
C GLU A 176 -0.08 18.60 -10.29
N ALA A 177 0.64 17.76 -11.03
CA ALA A 177 0.37 17.45 -12.44
C ALA A 177 0.96 16.08 -12.82
N GLU A 178 0.54 15.56 -13.97
CA GLU A 178 1.11 14.36 -14.61
C GLU A 178 2.58 14.54 -15.01
N PHE A 179 2.97 15.74 -15.47
CA PHE A 179 4.33 15.99 -15.94
C PHE A 179 5.02 17.12 -15.17
N PRO A 180 6.35 17.05 -14.97
CA PRO A 180 7.24 15.96 -15.41
C PRO A 180 7.06 14.68 -14.58
N ASP A 181 7.47 13.54 -15.16
CA ASP A 181 7.60 12.28 -14.42
C ASP A 181 8.45 12.48 -13.16
N ARG A 182 8.13 11.73 -12.10
CA ARG A 182 8.88 11.72 -10.83
C ARG A 182 9.03 13.13 -10.22
N PRO A 183 7.94 13.90 -10.07
CA PRO A 183 8.01 15.31 -9.67
C PRO A 183 8.64 15.51 -8.29
N TYR A 184 8.58 14.49 -7.43
CA TYR A 184 9.07 14.56 -6.05
C TYR A 184 10.43 13.89 -5.82
N GLN A 185 11.03 13.25 -6.83
CA GLN A 185 12.29 12.53 -6.68
C GLN A 185 13.45 13.45 -6.26
N HIS A 186 13.41 14.70 -6.70
CA HIS A 186 14.41 15.73 -6.39
C HIS A 186 13.79 17.01 -5.82
N ALA A 187 12.52 16.94 -5.41
CA ALA A 187 11.82 18.09 -4.84
C ALA A 187 12.26 18.37 -3.40
N THR A 188 12.07 19.61 -2.96
CA THR A 188 12.22 19.97 -1.55
C THR A 188 11.00 19.52 -0.75
N ALA A 189 11.18 19.30 0.55
CA ALA A 189 10.09 19.09 1.50
C ALA A 189 8.99 20.17 1.39
N ALA A 190 9.38 21.44 1.18
CA ALA A 190 8.46 22.56 1.03
C ALA A 190 7.58 22.45 -0.22
N LYS A 191 8.13 21.98 -1.35
CA LYS A 191 7.34 21.76 -2.59
C LYS A 191 6.33 20.64 -2.40
N LEU A 192 6.76 19.50 -1.84
CA LEU A 192 5.87 18.38 -1.55
C LEU A 192 4.72 18.78 -0.61
N ALA A 193 5.05 19.52 0.45
CA ALA A 193 4.06 20.07 1.39
C ALA A 193 3.05 20.98 0.70
N ALA A 194 3.53 21.95 -0.10
CA ALA A 194 2.68 22.92 -0.77
C ALA A 194 1.71 22.26 -1.76
N ASP A 195 2.19 21.29 -2.56
CA ASP A 195 1.35 20.58 -3.53
C ASP A 195 0.30 19.71 -2.85
N TYR A 196 0.71 19.00 -1.78
CA TYR A 196 -0.20 18.19 -0.99
C TYR A 196 -1.34 19.07 -0.45
N ASP A 197 -0.98 20.17 0.21
CA ASP A 197 -1.95 21.05 0.87
C ASP A 197 -2.86 21.75 -0.15
N LEU A 198 -2.34 22.06 -1.34
CA LEU A 198 -3.11 22.62 -2.46
C LEU A 198 -4.18 21.64 -2.95
N VAL A 199 -3.80 20.41 -3.29
CA VAL A 199 -4.74 19.40 -3.79
C VAL A 199 -5.74 19.00 -2.72
N LYS A 200 -5.28 18.78 -1.48
CA LYS A 200 -6.16 18.51 -0.34
C LYS A 200 -7.18 19.63 -0.15
N GLY A 201 -6.75 20.88 -0.18
CA GLY A 201 -7.63 22.04 -0.04
C GLY A 201 -8.74 22.07 -1.09
N GLU A 202 -8.39 21.82 -2.36
CA GLU A 202 -9.38 21.77 -3.45
C GLU A 202 -10.33 20.57 -3.32
N ILE A 203 -9.83 19.37 -3.02
CA ILE A 203 -10.69 18.20 -2.74
C ILE A 203 -11.68 18.53 -1.62
N GLN A 204 -11.21 19.12 -0.52
CA GLN A 204 -12.07 19.49 0.60
C GLN A 204 -13.07 20.60 0.22
N ARG A 205 -12.74 21.46 -0.74
CA ARG A 205 -13.64 22.50 -1.27
C ARG A 205 -14.75 21.91 -2.14
N PHE A 206 -14.46 21.05 -3.11
CA PHE A 206 -15.50 20.56 -4.01
C PHE A 206 -16.17 19.24 -3.58
N ALA A 207 -15.49 18.41 -2.79
CA ALA A 207 -15.98 17.09 -2.35
C ALA A 207 -16.23 17.01 -0.84
N GLY A 208 -15.72 17.95 -0.05
CA GLY A 208 -15.87 17.96 1.41
C GLY A 208 -14.83 17.13 2.15
N ALA A 209 -14.63 17.45 3.44
CA ALA A 209 -13.58 16.85 4.26
C ALA A 209 -13.72 15.33 4.42
N ALA A 210 -14.96 14.82 4.45
CA ALA A 210 -15.23 13.41 4.53
C ALA A 210 -14.83 12.64 3.26
N SER A 211 -14.61 13.30 2.12
CA SER A 211 -14.23 12.61 0.88
C SER A 211 -12.72 12.57 0.66
N PHE A 212 -11.94 13.36 1.40
CA PHE A 212 -10.49 13.26 1.40
C PHE A 212 -10.03 12.03 2.18
N ILE A 213 -8.95 11.40 1.72
CA ILE A 213 -8.18 10.40 2.47
C ILE A 213 -6.69 10.63 2.24
N GLU A 214 -5.87 10.32 3.23
CA GLU A 214 -4.41 10.38 3.09
C GLU A 214 -3.93 9.44 1.97
N PRO A 215 -2.97 9.90 1.15
CA PRO A 215 -2.50 9.09 0.03
C PRO A 215 -1.74 7.89 0.52
N ILE A 216 -1.95 6.78 -0.17
CA ILE A 216 -1.08 5.61 -0.05
C ILE A 216 -0.11 5.50 -1.21
N VAL A 217 -0.19 6.35 -2.23
CA VAL A 217 0.78 6.39 -3.32
C VAL A 217 0.94 7.83 -3.78
N LEU A 218 2.16 8.19 -4.16
CA LEU A 218 2.47 9.47 -4.77
C LEU A 218 2.84 9.26 -6.23
N HIS A 219 2.73 10.29 -7.06
CA HIS A 219 3.09 10.17 -8.46
C HIS A 219 4.52 9.65 -8.63
N TRP A 220 4.64 8.51 -9.34
CA TRP A 220 5.84 7.68 -9.48
C TRP A 220 6.45 7.05 -8.21
N GLY A 221 5.84 7.20 -7.04
CA GLY A 221 6.32 6.57 -5.80
C GLY A 221 7.76 6.93 -5.43
N MET A 222 8.27 8.10 -5.88
CA MET A 222 9.65 8.52 -5.65
C MET A 222 9.70 9.78 -4.80
N VAL A 223 10.01 9.59 -3.52
CA VAL A 223 10.24 10.68 -2.55
C VAL A 223 11.52 10.38 -1.75
N PRO A 224 12.48 11.31 -1.66
CA PRO A 224 13.66 11.14 -0.82
C PRO A 224 13.28 10.84 0.64
N PRO A 225 14.00 9.94 1.34
CA PRO A 225 13.70 9.59 2.72
C PRO A 225 13.55 10.79 3.66
N ASP A 226 14.39 11.82 3.50
CA ASP A 226 14.35 13.04 4.32
C ASP A 226 13.04 13.83 4.17
N ASN A 227 12.31 13.64 3.06
CA ASN A 227 11.04 14.30 2.80
C ASN A 227 9.83 13.48 3.29
N LEU A 228 9.99 12.21 3.67
CA LEU A 228 8.87 11.35 4.10
C LEU A 228 8.14 11.90 5.34
N LYS A 229 8.86 12.65 6.18
CA LYS A 229 8.27 13.31 7.37
C LYS A 229 7.15 14.27 7.01
N VAL A 230 7.22 14.92 5.84
CA VAL A 230 6.17 15.80 5.32
C VAL A 230 4.83 15.07 5.23
N LEU A 231 4.88 13.80 4.83
CA LEU A 231 3.71 12.94 4.63
C LEU A 231 3.17 12.43 5.97
N THR A 232 4.03 11.98 6.86
CA THR A 232 3.59 11.45 8.17
C THR A 232 3.04 12.52 9.09
N GLU A 233 3.60 13.74 9.07
CA GLU A 233 3.02 14.91 9.75
C GLU A 233 1.62 15.27 9.21
N ARG A 234 1.28 14.83 8.00
CA ARG A 234 -0.03 14.97 7.36
C ARG A 234 -0.93 13.75 7.51
N GLY A 235 -0.53 12.78 8.33
CA GLY A 235 -1.34 11.60 8.66
C GLY A 235 -1.13 10.41 7.74
N VAL A 236 -0.22 10.46 6.76
CA VAL A 236 0.10 9.30 5.93
C VAL A 236 0.72 8.20 6.79
N LYS A 237 0.11 7.01 6.76
CA LYS A 237 0.55 5.83 7.53
C LYS A 237 1.12 4.72 6.65
N VAL A 238 0.75 4.70 5.37
CA VAL A 238 1.07 3.63 4.43
C VAL A 238 1.55 4.25 3.13
N LEU A 239 2.57 3.65 2.51
CA LEU A 239 3.00 3.97 1.16
C LEU A 239 3.18 2.69 0.35
N SER A 240 2.47 2.64 -0.75
CA SER A 240 2.38 1.56 -1.71
C SER A 240 3.25 1.81 -2.92
N GLY A 241 3.75 0.72 -3.51
CA GLY A 241 4.56 0.77 -4.72
C GLY A 241 4.91 -0.61 -5.24
N SER A 242 5.62 -0.62 -6.37
CA SER A 242 6.12 -1.86 -6.97
C SER A 242 7.39 -2.36 -6.28
N PHE A 243 8.24 -1.45 -5.79
CA PHE A 243 9.52 -1.65 -5.10
C PHE A 243 10.62 -2.37 -5.88
N LEU A 244 10.30 -3.30 -6.79
CA LEU A 244 11.25 -4.02 -7.63
C LEU A 244 10.69 -4.19 -9.04
N ASN A 245 11.57 -4.05 -10.03
CA ASN A 245 11.27 -4.41 -11.42
C ASN A 245 9.94 -3.84 -11.94
N SER A 246 9.67 -2.59 -11.57
CA SER A 246 8.42 -1.88 -11.85
C SER A 246 8.16 -1.81 -13.35
N LEU A 247 6.95 -2.19 -13.75
CA LEU A 247 6.44 -1.90 -15.09
C LEU A 247 5.72 -0.55 -15.02
N THR A 248 6.00 0.31 -15.97
CA THR A 248 5.64 1.73 -16.00
C THR A 248 4.73 2.08 -17.16
N TYR A 249 4.65 1.23 -18.19
CA TYR A 249 3.72 1.39 -19.30
C TYR A 249 3.25 0.04 -19.88
N VAL A 250 2.14 0.07 -20.61
CA VAL A 250 1.53 -1.12 -21.22
C VAL A 250 2.46 -1.71 -22.27
N GLY A 251 2.73 -3.01 -22.16
CA GLY A 251 3.62 -3.73 -23.07
C GLY A 251 5.12 -3.59 -22.75
N GLU A 252 5.47 -2.93 -21.65
CA GLU A 252 6.84 -2.97 -21.13
C GLU A 252 7.24 -4.41 -20.78
N LYS A 253 8.48 -4.77 -21.12
CA LYS A 253 9.03 -6.09 -20.81
C LYS A 253 9.76 -6.02 -19.47
N PRO A 254 9.57 -7.00 -18.57
CA PRO A 254 10.34 -7.07 -17.34
C PRO A 254 11.85 -7.05 -17.62
N SER A 255 12.58 -6.28 -16.82
CA SER A 255 14.05 -6.30 -16.87
C SER A 255 14.59 -7.67 -16.49
N GLN A 256 15.72 -8.05 -17.09
CA GLN A 256 16.47 -9.24 -16.70
C GLN A 256 17.24 -9.04 -15.38
N GLU A 257 17.53 -7.78 -15.03
CA GLU A 257 18.23 -7.42 -13.81
C GLU A 257 17.23 -7.02 -12.72
N THR A 258 17.45 -7.46 -11.49
CA THR A 258 16.66 -7.01 -10.33
C THR A 258 17.17 -5.67 -9.82
N PHE A 259 16.33 -4.65 -9.88
CA PHE A 259 16.61 -3.31 -9.35
C PHE A 259 15.38 -2.76 -8.61
N ALA A 260 15.63 -1.86 -7.67
CA ALA A 260 14.58 -1.15 -6.93
C ALA A 260 14.17 0.14 -7.65
N ASP A 261 12.86 0.34 -7.79
CA ASP A 261 12.26 1.53 -8.39
C ASP A 261 10.78 1.64 -8.01
N VAL A 262 10.19 2.84 -8.14
CA VAL A 262 8.78 3.12 -7.75
C VAL A 262 8.49 2.55 -6.35
N GLY A 263 9.32 2.96 -5.40
CA GLY A 263 9.43 2.34 -4.09
C GLY A 263 10.17 3.20 -3.07
N TYR A 264 10.06 4.53 -3.18
CA TYR A 264 10.52 5.51 -2.18
C TYR A 264 11.98 5.33 -1.73
N PHE A 265 12.87 5.12 -2.71
CA PHE A 265 14.31 4.92 -2.48
C PHE A 265 14.65 3.74 -1.55
N GLN A 266 13.75 2.76 -1.41
CA GLN A 266 14.10 1.50 -0.77
C GLN A 266 15.16 0.76 -1.58
N ASP A 267 16.03 0.03 -0.88
CA ASP A 267 17.07 -0.77 -1.52
C ASP A 267 16.52 -2.11 -2.06
N THR A 268 17.34 -2.79 -2.86
CA THR A 268 16.99 -4.07 -3.46
C THR A 268 16.69 -5.15 -2.41
N ASP A 269 17.39 -5.16 -1.26
CA ASP A 269 17.12 -6.12 -0.18
C ASP A 269 15.71 -5.94 0.39
N THR A 270 15.34 -4.69 0.65
CA THR A 270 14.01 -4.32 1.14
C THR A 270 12.94 -4.68 0.11
N GLY A 271 13.17 -4.37 -1.16
CA GLY A 271 12.29 -4.76 -2.25
C GLY A 271 12.13 -6.28 -2.38
N LEU A 272 13.21 -7.06 -2.22
CA LEU A 272 13.20 -8.52 -2.30
C LEU A 272 12.35 -9.13 -1.18
N TYR A 273 12.43 -8.56 0.01
CA TYR A 273 11.59 -8.96 1.13
C TYR A 273 10.13 -8.57 0.91
N LEU A 274 9.84 -7.35 0.45
CA LEU A 274 8.46 -6.90 0.17
C LEU A 274 7.80 -7.74 -0.93
N ARG A 275 8.58 -8.29 -1.87
CA ARG A 275 8.07 -9.22 -2.87
C ARG A 275 7.47 -10.50 -2.27
N SER A 276 7.99 -10.99 -1.15
CA SER A 276 7.47 -12.20 -0.48
C SER A 276 6.53 -11.90 0.68
N GLN A 277 6.83 -10.87 1.47
CA GLN A 277 6.12 -10.56 2.72
C GLN A 277 5.02 -9.51 2.55
N VAL A 278 4.94 -8.87 1.39
CA VAL A 278 3.98 -7.83 1.00
C VAL A 278 4.12 -6.53 1.78
N ASN A 279 4.30 -6.57 3.09
CA ASN A 279 4.37 -5.38 3.93
C ASN A 279 5.64 -5.35 4.80
N LEU A 280 6.08 -4.14 5.12
CA LEU A 280 7.17 -3.91 6.07
C LEU A 280 6.95 -2.59 6.79
N TYR A 281 7.10 -2.59 8.10
CA TYR A 281 7.02 -1.36 8.88
C TYR A 281 8.38 -0.68 9.02
N ASP A 282 8.42 0.61 8.74
CA ASP A 282 9.57 1.48 8.91
C ASP A 282 9.38 2.34 10.17
N PHE A 283 10.05 1.95 11.25
CA PHE A 283 10.04 2.69 12.50
C PHE A 283 10.80 4.01 12.45
N LYS A 284 11.71 4.21 11.49
CA LYS A 284 12.45 5.47 11.34
C LYS A 284 11.51 6.57 10.84
N HIS A 285 10.65 6.25 9.88
CA HIS A 285 9.72 7.22 9.29
C HIS A 285 8.28 7.07 9.80
N ASN A 286 7.98 6.04 10.60
CA ASN A 286 6.65 5.72 11.11
C ASN A 286 5.64 5.45 9.98
N LEU A 287 6.06 4.60 9.03
CA LEU A 287 5.30 4.26 7.82
C LEU A 287 5.26 2.75 7.63
N CYS A 288 4.19 2.25 7.01
CA CYS A 288 4.14 0.91 6.46
C CYS A 288 4.38 0.95 4.95
N TRP A 289 5.37 0.22 4.46
CA TRP A 289 5.52 -0.10 3.05
C TRP A 289 4.57 -1.23 2.68
N SER A 290 3.86 -1.12 1.56
CA SER A 290 2.94 -2.16 1.07
C SER A 290 3.12 -2.38 -0.42
N LYS A 291 3.54 -3.57 -0.83
CA LYS A 291 3.74 -3.87 -2.25
C LYS A 291 2.41 -4.02 -2.96
N ASP A 292 2.27 -3.40 -4.13
CA ASP A 292 1.13 -3.63 -5.03
C ASP A 292 1.25 -4.98 -5.74
N GLN A 293 0.14 -5.71 -5.83
CA GLN A 293 0.08 -7.03 -6.47
C GLN A 293 -0.34 -6.95 -7.93
N CYS A 294 -1.22 -6.02 -8.29
CA CYS A 294 -1.74 -5.90 -9.64
C CYS A 294 -2.02 -4.45 -10.01
N VAL A 295 -1.42 -3.99 -11.11
CA VAL A 295 -1.72 -2.71 -11.76
C VAL A 295 -2.53 -3.02 -13.01
N CYS A 296 -3.85 -2.87 -12.93
CA CYS A 296 -4.80 -3.50 -13.85
C CYS A 296 -4.65 -3.06 -15.31
N ASN A 297 -4.21 -1.83 -15.58
CA ASN A 297 -3.97 -1.38 -16.95
C ASN A 297 -2.75 -2.07 -17.60
N LEU A 298 -1.76 -2.52 -16.82
CA LEU A 298 -0.52 -3.11 -17.34
C LEU A 298 -0.66 -4.56 -17.81
N PHE A 299 -1.74 -5.24 -17.41
CA PHE A 299 -1.96 -6.65 -17.67
C PHE A 299 -3.32 -6.90 -18.30
N ASN A 300 -3.40 -7.82 -19.25
CA ASN A 300 -4.67 -8.17 -19.88
C ASN A 300 -5.53 -9.11 -19.00
N GLN A 301 -6.78 -9.34 -19.38
CA GLN A 301 -7.73 -10.16 -18.61
C GLN A 301 -7.28 -11.63 -18.39
N GLN A 302 -6.38 -12.16 -19.22
CA GLN A 302 -5.83 -13.50 -19.05
C GLN A 302 -4.63 -13.52 -18.08
N GLU A 303 -3.91 -12.42 -17.95
CA GLU A 303 -2.73 -12.29 -17.09
C GLU A 303 -3.08 -11.94 -15.64
N ILE A 304 -4.11 -11.11 -15.43
CA ILE A 304 -4.56 -10.69 -14.09
C ILE A 304 -4.82 -11.88 -13.14
N PRO A 305 -5.54 -12.96 -13.54
CA PRO A 305 -5.72 -14.13 -12.68
C PRO A 305 -4.39 -14.78 -12.28
N ALA A 306 -3.45 -14.90 -13.21
CA ALA A 306 -2.15 -15.53 -12.95
C ALA A 306 -1.30 -14.74 -11.96
N LEU A 307 -1.38 -13.40 -11.99
CA LEU A 307 -0.69 -12.53 -11.04
C LEU A 307 -1.25 -12.62 -9.63
N LEU A 308 -2.58 -12.76 -9.49
CA LEU A 308 -3.25 -12.80 -8.18
C LEU A 308 -3.22 -14.20 -7.55
N GLN A 309 -3.15 -15.26 -8.35
CA GLN A 309 -3.22 -16.65 -7.89
C GLN A 309 -2.26 -17.00 -6.73
N PRO A 310 -0.99 -16.55 -6.68
CA PRO A 310 -0.09 -16.84 -5.57
C PRO A 310 -0.61 -16.34 -4.22
N PHE A 311 -1.35 -15.22 -4.20
CA PHE A 311 -1.91 -14.61 -2.97
C PHE A 311 -3.19 -15.30 -2.49
N PHE A 312 -3.71 -16.25 -3.26
CA PHE A 312 -4.85 -17.09 -2.85
C PHE A 312 -4.39 -18.43 -2.26
N SER A 313 -3.08 -18.72 -2.31
CA SER A 313 -2.51 -19.94 -1.75
C SER A 313 -2.61 -19.95 -0.22
N PRO A 314 -2.87 -21.12 0.41
CA PRO A 314 -2.74 -21.30 1.86
C PRO A 314 -1.34 -20.98 2.40
N ASP A 315 -0.31 -21.02 1.55
CA ASP A 315 1.08 -20.71 1.92
C ASP A 315 1.38 -19.19 1.95
N CYS A 316 0.45 -18.36 1.47
CA CYS A 316 0.59 -16.91 1.52
C CYS A 316 0.35 -16.41 2.95
N GLN A 317 1.38 -15.83 3.56
CA GLN A 317 1.34 -15.31 4.94
C GLN A 317 0.79 -13.87 5.04
N SER A 318 0.51 -13.22 3.90
CA SER A 318 -0.14 -11.92 3.84
C SER A 318 -1.65 -12.08 3.69
N ASP A 319 -2.40 -11.38 4.54
CA ASP A 319 -3.85 -11.21 4.40
C ASP A 319 -4.23 -9.94 3.60
N THR A 320 -3.25 -9.25 3.02
CA THR A 320 -3.47 -7.98 2.30
C THR A 320 -3.14 -8.09 0.82
N ILE A 321 -3.97 -7.44 -0.01
CA ILE A 321 -3.75 -7.25 -1.45
C ILE A 321 -3.94 -5.77 -1.81
N GLY A 322 -2.94 -5.18 -2.47
CA GLY A 322 -3.00 -3.87 -3.13
C GLY A 322 -3.30 -4.02 -4.63
N LEU A 323 -4.39 -3.42 -5.06
CA LEU A 323 -4.77 -3.26 -6.46
C LEU A 323 -4.62 -1.80 -6.88
N ALA A 324 -4.14 -1.60 -8.09
CA ALA A 324 -3.89 -0.30 -8.68
C ALA A 324 -4.40 -0.25 -10.13
N SER A 325 -4.58 0.96 -10.66
CA SER A 325 -4.67 1.22 -12.10
C SER A 325 -4.45 2.72 -12.36
N HIS A 326 -4.60 3.18 -13.60
CA HIS A 326 -4.51 4.61 -13.94
C HIS A 326 -5.76 5.06 -14.73
N GLU A 327 -6.34 6.20 -14.36
CA GLU A 327 -7.61 6.71 -14.93
C GLU A 327 -7.56 6.78 -16.46
N GLN A 328 -6.47 7.33 -16.99
CA GLN A 328 -6.34 7.76 -18.37
C GLN A 328 -6.65 6.65 -19.39
N TYR A 329 -6.35 5.40 -19.03
CA TYR A 329 -6.60 4.23 -19.87
C TYR A 329 -8.08 3.95 -20.13
N SER A 330 -9.01 4.54 -19.37
CA SER A 330 -10.46 4.46 -19.60
C SER A 330 -10.98 5.44 -20.66
N PHE A 331 -10.18 6.38 -21.15
CA PHE A 331 -10.66 7.50 -21.97
C PHE A 331 -10.24 7.38 -23.44
N PRO A 332 -11.17 7.34 -24.41
CA PRO A 332 -10.86 7.15 -25.83
C PRO A 332 -9.95 8.21 -26.46
N TYR A 333 -9.80 9.38 -25.83
CA TYR A 333 -8.92 10.45 -26.27
C TYR A 333 -7.51 10.39 -25.68
N TYR A 334 -7.22 9.39 -24.83
CA TYR A 334 -5.88 9.13 -24.33
C TYR A 334 -5.10 8.27 -25.31
N ASP A 335 -3.82 8.58 -25.52
CA ASP A 335 -3.02 7.94 -26.58
C ASP A 335 -2.84 6.44 -26.37
N ASN A 336 -2.84 5.98 -25.12
CA ASN A 336 -2.77 4.56 -24.76
C ASN A 336 -4.12 4.00 -24.28
N TYR A 337 -5.25 4.55 -24.75
CA TYR A 337 -6.59 4.07 -24.40
C TYR A 337 -6.74 2.54 -24.51
N LEU A 338 -7.35 1.93 -23.50
CA LEU A 338 -7.65 0.50 -23.47
C LEU A 338 -9.17 0.31 -23.43
N PRO A 339 -9.79 -0.24 -24.51
CA PRO A 339 -11.24 -0.41 -24.56
C PRO A 339 -11.79 -1.38 -23.52
N ASP A 340 -10.94 -2.26 -22.99
CA ASP A 340 -11.28 -3.24 -21.95
C ASP A 340 -10.82 -2.82 -20.54
N HIS A 341 -10.35 -1.58 -20.33
CA HIS A 341 -9.79 -1.17 -19.03
C HIS A 341 -10.79 -1.35 -17.88
N ASN A 342 -12.05 -0.93 -18.09
CA ASN A 342 -13.11 -1.08 -17.09
C ASN A 342 -13.40 -2.56 -16.75
N ASP A 343 -13.31 -3.45 -17.74
CA ASP A 343 -13.47 -4.90 -17.52
C ASP A 343 -12.33 -5.46 -16.67
N ARG A 344 -11.10 -4.95 -16.85
CA ARG A 344 -9.94 -5.33 -16.02
C ARG A 344 -10.10 -4.90 -14.57
N LEU A 345 -10.62 -3.69 -14.32
CA LEU A 345 -10.94 -3.22 -12.97
C LEU A 345 -11.98 -4.13 -12.30
N ALA A 346 -13.07 -4.43 -13.01
CA ALA A 346 -14.12 -5.32 -12.51
C ALA A 346 -13.62 -6.74 -12.27
N LEU A 347 -12.77 -7.27 -13.16
CA LEU A 347 -12.17 -8.59 -13.02
C LEU A 347 -11.30 -8.70 -11.77
N ALA A 348 -10.40 -7.74 -11.54
CA ALA A 348 -9.53 -7.75 -10.36
C ALA A 348 -10.34 -7.70 -9.06
N ALA A 349 -11.33 -6.79 -8.99
CA ALA A 349 -12.23 -6.68 -7.84
C ALA A 349 -13.03 -7.98 -7.59
N ARG A 350 -13.56 -8.59 -8.65
CA ARG A 350 -14.29 -9.85 -8.58
C ARG A 350 -13.41 -10.97 -8.02
N LEU A 351 -12.21 -11.15 -8.57
CA LEU A 351 -11.30 -12.24 -8.18
C LEU A 351 -10.94 -12.19 -6.70
N VAL A 352 -10.57 -11.02 -6.16
CA VAL A 352 -10.23 -10.90 -4.74
C VAL A 352 -11.46 -11.07 -3.84
N SER A 353 -12.63 -10.58 -4.28
CA SER A 353 -13.88 -10.69 -3.51
C SER A 353 -14.38 -12.14 -3.45
N GLU A 354 -14.31 -12.89 -4.55
CA GLU A 354 -14.62 -14.33 -4.60
C GLU A 354 -13.71 -15.17 -3.66
N GLN A 355 -12.52 -14.66 -3.34
CA GLN A 355 -11.57 -15.28 -2.41
C GLN A 355 -11.75 -14.83 -0.95
N GLY A 356 -12.80 -14.05 -0.68
CA GLY A 356 -13.21 -13.60 0.65
C GLY A 356 -12.47 -12.35 1.15
N TYR A 357 -11.66 -11.70 0.33
CA TYR A 357 -10.98 -10.46 0.72
C TYR A 357 -11.99 -9.32 0.86
N GLN A 358 -11.95 -8.61 1.99
CA GLN A 358 -12.83 -7.48 2.26
C GLN A 358 -12.23 -6.15 1.76
N PRO A 359 -13.01 -5.27 1.12
CA PRO A 359 -12.52 -3.99 0.63
C PRO A 359 -12.34 -2.99 1.78
N VAL A 360 -11.14 -2.41 1.87
CA VAL A 360 -10.75 -1.45 2.89
C VAL A 360 -9.96 -0.28 2.29
N PHE A 361 -9.79 0.79 3.07
CA PHE A 361 -8.82 1.83 2.76
C PHE A 361 -7.55 1.60 3.58
N PHE A 362 -6.41 1.39 2.92
CA PHE A 362 -5.14 1.15 3.66
C PHE A 362 -4.68 2.32 4.53
N ALA A 363 -5.09 3.55 4.19
CA ALA A 363 -4.80 4.74 4.99
C ALA A 363 -5.49 4.76 6.37
N GLN A 364 -6.54 3.95 6.58
CA GLN A 364 -7.25 3.86 7.86
C GLN A 364 -6.68 2.73 8.73
N GLY A 365 -6.74 2.87 10.06
CA GLY A 365 -6.26 1.84 10.97
C GLY A 365 -4.81 1.44 10.68
N PHE A 366 -4.57 0.13 10.75
CA PHE A 366 -3.34 -0.52 10.30
C PHE A 366 -3.62 -1.31 9.01
N LEU A 367 -3.31 -0.72 7.85
CA LEU A 367 -3.64 -1.30 6.53
C LEU A 367 -5.14 -1.63 6.40
N GLY A 368 -6.01 -0.72 6.84
CA GLY A 368 -7.47 -0.88 6.84
C GLY A 368 -8.03 -1.72 8.00
N ASN A 369 -7.19 -2.26 8.88
CA ASN A 369 -7.62 -2.98 10.08
C ASN A 369 -7.75 -2.03 11.28
N MET A 370 -8.93 -2.00 11.89
CA MET A 370 -9.27 -1.10 13.00
C MET A 370 -9.06 -1.73 14.38
N ALA A 371 -8.50 -2.94 14.49
CA ALA A 371 -8.39 -3.69 15.77
C ALA A 371 -7.51 -3.03 16.85
N TRP A 372 -6.76 -1.98 16.49
CA TRP A 372 -5.93 -1.16 17.38
C TRP A 372 -6.53 0.21 17.69
N GLU A 373 -7.66 0.58 17.09
CA GLU A 373 -8.36 1.87 17.31
C GLU A 373 -9.46 1.79 18.37
#